data_AF-A0A0B1S3I8-F1
#
_entry.id   AF-A0A0B1S3I8-F1
#
_cell.length_a   1.000
_cell.length_b   1.000
_cell.length_c   1.000
_cell.angle_alpha   90.00
_cell.angle_beta   90.00
_cell.angle_gamma   90.00
#
_symmetry.space_group_name_H-M   'P 1'
#
loop_
_entity.id
_entity.type
_entity.pdbx_description
1 polymer ?
#
loop_
_entity_poly.entity_id
_entity_poly.type
_entity_poly.pdbx_seq_one_letter_code
_entity_poly.pdbx_strand_id
1 'polypeptide(L)' 'MPTDNLSAVLYGIDDLRMEQRPIPTPGENQLLINIHTVGVCGTDIHFFKHGAVGSYKLNGPLVNLAYH' A
#
# COMPACT_ATOMS: atom_id res chain seq x y z
N MET A 1 2.81 1.23 20.91
CA MET A 1 2.36 1.49 19.53
C MET A 1 3.59 1.82 18.71
N PRO A 2 3.72 1.32 17.47
CA PRO A 2 4.75 1.76 16.55
C PRO A 2 4.80 3.30 16.46
N THR A 3 5.99 3.87 16.26
CA THR A 3 6.19 5.33 16.22
C THR A 3 6.17 5.92 14.81
N ASP A 4 6.27 5.06 13.81
CA ASP A 4 6.30 5.37 12.40
C ASP A 4 5.49 4.32 11.61
N ASN A 5 5.40 4.43 10.28
CA ASN A 5 4.59 3.53 9.46
C ASN A 5 5.11 3.55 8.01
N LEU A 6 6.24 2.88 7.81
CA LEU A 6 6.89 2.81 6.51
C LEU A 6 6.01 2.02 5.55
N SER A 7 5.65 2.66 4.45
CA SER A 7 4.70 2.13 3.48
C SER A 7 5.30 2.13 2.08
N ALA A 8 4.99 1.09 1.32
CA ALA A 8 5.25 1.03 -0.12
C ALA A 8 4.06 1.68 -0.86
N VAL A 9 4.30 2.84 -1.48
CA VAL A 9 3.26 3.64 -2.15
C VAL A 9 3.57 3.72 -3.64
N LEU A 10 2.60 3.28 -4.45
CA LEU A 10 2.66 3.28 -5.90
C LEU A 10 1.98 4.53 -6.44
N TYR A 11 2.76 5.48 -6.95
CA TYR A 11 2.26 6.75 -7.50
C TYR A 11 1.88 6.66 -8.98
N GLY A 12 2.47 5.71 -9.69
CA GLY A 12 2.32 5.52 -11.12
C GLY A 12 3.08 4.30 -11.61
N ILE A 13 3.09 4.08 -12.92
CA ILE A 13 3.87 3.01 -13.54
C ILE A 13 5.35 3.19 -13.20
N ASP A 14 5.99 2.12 -12.72
CA ASP A 14 7.38 2.08 -12.30
C ASP A 14 7.76 3.08 -11.17
N ASP A 15 6.76 3.66 -10.50
CA ASP A 15 6.95 4.67 -9.45
C ASP A 15 6.47 4.18 -8.08
N LEU A 16 7.16 3.15 -7.58
CA LEU A 16 6.98 2.61 -6.23
C LEU A 16 8.00 3.23 -5.29
N ARG A 17 7.53 3.84 -4.20
CA ARG A 17 8.37 4.54 -3.22
C ARG A 17 8.14 3.98 -1.83
N MET A 18 9.20 3.96 -1.04
CA MET A 18 9.11 3.72 0.40
C MET A 18 9.00 5.08 1.09
N GLU A 19 7.90 5.33 1.78
CA GLU A 19 7.68 6.59 2.50
C GLU A 19 6.96 6.37 3.82
N GLN A 20 7.17 7.30 4.75
CA GLN A 20 6.45 7.29 6.02
C GLN A 20 5.03 7.83 5.82
N ARG A 21 4.05 7.12 6.35
CA ARG A 21 2.65 7.56 6.38
C ARG A 21 2.16 7.72 7.81
N PRO A 22 1.09 8.48 8.07
CA PRO A 22 0.49 8.51 9.39
C PRO A 22 -0.04 7.14 9.78
N ILE A 23 0.07 6.79 11.06
CA ILE A 23 -0.66 5.65 11.63
C ILE A 23 -2.14 6.05 11.69
N PRO A 24 -3.06 5.29 11.07
CA PRO A 24 -4.46 5.66 11.06
C PRO A 24 -5.11 5.44 12.44
N THR A 25 -6.04 6.32 12.80
CA THR A 25 -6.90 6.12 13.97
C THR A 25 -8.14 5.34 13.54
N PRO A 26 -8.42 4.16 14.10
CA PRO A 26 -9.60 3.39 13.75
C PRO A 26 -10.88 4.10 14.19
N GLY A 27 -11.90 4.11 13.32
CA GLY A 27 -13.25 4.57 13.65
C GLY A 27 -14.09 3.52 14.41
N GLU A 28 -15.36 3.83 14.62
CA GLU A 28 -16.32 2.90 15.22
C GLU A 28 -16.43 1.64 14.34
N ASN A 29 -16.13 0.47 14.90
CA ASN A 29 -16.05 -0.83 14.21
C ASN A 29 -14.83 -1.06 13.30
N GLN A 30 -13.74 -0.33 13.51
CA GLN A 30 -12.45 -0.62 12.85
C GLN A 30 -11.41 -1.07 13.87
N LEU A 31 -10.41 -1.82 13.40
CA LEU A 31 -9.26 -2.25 14.20
C LEU A 31 -7.98 -1.73 13.53
N LEU A 32 -7.01 -1.34 14.36
CA LEU A 32 -5.66 -1.02 13.90
C LEU A 32 -4.82 -2.30 13.94
N ILE A 33 -4.31 -2.74 12.80
CA ILE A 33 -3.50 -3.95 12.66
C ILE A 33 -2.04 -3.54 12.45
N ASN A 34 -1.15 -4.08 13.28
CA ASN A 34 0.29 -3.99 13.03
C ASN A 34 0.71 -5.14 12.11
N ILE A 35 1.08 -4.82 10.88
CA ILE A 35 1.42 -5.82 9.86
C ILE A 35 2.85 -6.31 10.09
N HIS A 36 2.99 -7.56 10.51
CA HIS A 36 4.30 -8.21 10.66
C HIS A 36 4.84 -8.74 9.32
N THR A 37 3.97 -9.22 8.43
CA THR A 37 4.37 -9.83 7.16
C THR A 37 3.27 -9.70 6.14
N VAL A 38 3.65 -9.47 4.89
CA VAL A 38 2.74 -9.40 3.75
C VAL A 38 3.40 -10.04 2.53
N GLY A 39 2.61 -10.77 1.75
CA GLY A 39 3.05 -11.39 0.49
C GLY A 39 2.83 -10.46 -0.69
N VAL A 40 3.61 -10.66 -1.76
CA VAL A 40 3.42 -9.99 -3.04
C VAL A 40 2.75 -10.96 -4.01
N CYS A 41 1.74 -10.47 -4.73
CA CYS A 41 0.99 -11.20 -5.75
C CYS A 41 1.31 -10.68 -7.17
N GLY A 42 1.01 -11.47 -8.19
CA GLY A 42 1.16 -11.04 -9.59
C GLY A 42 0.33 -9.80 -9.96
N THR A 43 -0.80 -9.57 -9.28
CA THR A 43 -1.61 -8.36 -9.47
C THR A 43 -0.86 -7.08 -9.11
N ASP A 44 0.01 -7.14 -8.10
CA ASP A 44 0.82 -5.99 -7.66
C ASP A 44 1.83 -5.62 -8.74
N ILE A 45 2.39 -6.64 -9.41
CA ILE A 45 3.30 -6.47 -10.56
C ILE A 45 2.56 -5.86 -11.75
N HIS A 46 1.32 -6.28 -12.01
CA HIS A 46 0.51 -5.69 -13.07
C HIS A 46 0.20 -4.21 -12.80
N PHE A 47 -0.14 -3.83 -11.56
CA PHE A 47 -0.30 -2.41 -11.20
C PHE A 47 1.02 -1.65 -11.33
N PHE A 48 2.13 -2.22 -10.86
CA PHE A 48 3.44 -1.58 -10.94
C PHE A 48 3.89 -1.34 -12.39
N LYS A 49 3.75 -2.32 -13.28
CA LYS A 49 4.24 -2.26 -14.66
C LYS A 49 3.28 -1.65 -15.67
N HIS A 50 1.98 -1.77 -15.43
CA HIS A 50 0.97 -1.39 -16.42
C HIS A 50 -0.05 -0.38 -15.87
N GLY A 51 -0.01 -0.08 -14.57
CA GLY A 51 -0.99 0.78 -13.92
C GLY A 51 -2.40 0.21 -13.92
N ALA A 52 -2.57 -1.08 -14.24
CA ALA A 52 -3.88 -1.69 -14.39
C ALA A 52 -3.86 -3.23 -14.28
N VAL A 53 -4.99 -3.79 -13.84
CA VAL A 53 -5.30 -5.23 -13.86
C VAL A 53 -6.71 -5.41 -14.44
N GLY A 54 -6.83 -5.98 -15.63
CA GLY A 54 -8.12 -6.10 -16.31
C GLY A 54 -8.76 -4.71 -16.53
N SER A 55 -9.97 -4.51 -16.02
CA SER A 55 -10.69 -3.23 -16.07
C SER A 55 -10.30 -2.24 -14.96
N TYR A 56 -9.52 -2.67 -13.96
CA TYR A 56 -9.10 -1.81 -12.86
C TYR A 56 -7.88 -0.99 -13.25
N LYS A 57 -7.98 0.33 -13.13
CA LYS A 57 -6.89 1.28 -13.40
C LYS A 57 -6.47 1.97 -12.12
N LEU A 58 -5.17 2.26 -12.01
CA LEU A 58 -4.61 3.11 -10.98
C LEU A 58 -5.10 4.54 -11.19
N ASN A 59 -5.89 5.06 -10.24
CA ASN A 59 -6.49 6.40 -10.30
C ASN A 59 -5.85 7.39 -9.30
N GLY A 60 -4.67 7.04 -8.77
CA GLY A 60 -3.95 7.80 -7.76
C GLY A 60 -3.02 6.89 -6.95
N PRO A 61 -2.35 7.44 -5.93
CA PRO A 61 -1.41 6.68 -5.13
C PRO A 61 -2.09 5.48 -4.44
N LEU A 62 -1.51 4.30 -4.61
CA LEU A 62 -1.98 3.05 -3.99
C LEU A 62 -0.98 2.61 -2.92
N VAL A 63 -1.46 2.36 -1.70
CA VAL A 63 -0.65 1.73 -0.66
C VAL A 63 -0.62 0.22 -0.94
N ASN A 64 0.51 -0.26 -1.44
CA ASN A 64 0.68 -1.65 -1.83
C ASN A 64 0.96 -2.52 -0.59
N LEU A 65 1.77 -2.02 0.34
CA LEU A 65 2.17 -2.69 1.57
C LEU A 65 2.39 -1.64 2.68
N ALA A 66 2.02 -1.96 3.91
CA ALA A 66 2.44 -1.24 5.12
C ALA A 66 3.26 -2.20 5.98
N TYR A 67 4.46 -1.79 6.40
CA TYR A 67 5.38 -2.65 7.15
C TYR A 67 5.91 -1.94 8.39
N HIS A 68 6.18 -2.75 9.42
CA HIS A 68 6.89 -2.37 10.63
C HIS A 68 7.92 -3.42 11.00
#